data_AF-A0A3D3KR38-F1
#
_entry.id   AF-A0A3D3KR38-F1
#
_cell.length_a   1.000
_cell.length_b   1.000
_cell.length_c   1.000
_cell.angle_alpha   90.00
_cell.angle_beta   90.00
_cell.angle_gamma   90.00
#
_symmetry.space_group_name_H-M   'P 1'
#
loop_
_entity.id
_entity.type
_entity.pdbx_description
1 polymer ?
#
loop_
_entity_poly.entity_id
_entity_poly.type
_entity_poly.pdbx_seq_one_letter_code
_entity_poly.pdbx_strand_id
1 'polypeptide(L)'
;NGRGIMHHEGWVVVVLSRKKLEKSITAHGGGLAGFMSLAAGTISSVTESLTPTGTMVRFWMNARELSACIRRATDPASAVEISERTGAFAGVAPASAGPMVMLPEWSTLQTDTGIHRTWWVSEWPRKKASLGFMSKLVFAGDFRHSVTLIAKPYPVAKAMKDITTSLADHDSGLDIQHRLGRPISRAQRLEGTDLEFREMQLTDGFGALKIGGYVTLSASDATELEVNNTKLRNAAAAAQVELRCLYGQQAEGFVASAMPLGRGLL
;
A
#
# COMPACT_ATOMS: atom_id res chain seq x y z
N ASN A 1 -15.74 22.49 19.85
CA ASN A 1 -16.35 21.15 20.00
C ASN A 1 -16.44 20.40 18.68
N GLY A 2 -15.34 20.28 17.93
CA GLY A 2 -15.25 19.34 16.81
C GLY A 2 -14.60 18.07 17.32
N ARG A 3 -15.38 17.06 17.69
CA ARG A 3 -14.83 15.70 17.84
C ARG A 3 -14.43 15.27 16.44
N GLY A 4 -13.17 15.49 16.08
CA GLY A 4 -12.57 14.86 14.90
C GLY A 4 -12.81 13.37 15.04
N ILE A 5 -13.60 12.82 14.13
CA ILE A 5 -13.87 11.40 14.09
C ILE A 5 -12.52 10.74 13.75
N MET A 6 -11.81 10.21 14.76
CA MET A 6 -10.65 9.34 14.55
C MET A 6 -11.14 7.99 14.01
N HIS A 7 -11.58 7.97 12.76
CA HIS A 7 -12.04 6.77 12.08
C HIS A 7 -11.09 6.46 10.93
N HIS A 8 -10.31 5.39 11.12
CA HIS A 8 -9.55 4.79 10.04
C HIS A 8 -10.44 3.80 9.31
N GLU A 9 -10.74 4.10 8.06
CA GLU A 9 -11.39 3.16 7.15
C GLU A 9 -10.32 2.23 6.55
N GLY A 10 -10.55 0.93 6.67
CA GLY A 10 -9.67 -0.10 6.08
C GLY A 10 -10.27 -0.64 4.79
N TRP A 11 -9.48 -0.68 3.72
CA TRP A 11 -9.90 -1.20 2.42
C TRP A 11 -8.91 -2.25 1.91
N VAL A 12 -9.46 -3.31 1.32
CA VAL A 12 -8.68 -4.28 0.55
C VAL A 12 -9.06 -4.11 -0.91
N VAL A 13 -8.08 -3.82 -1.75
CA VAL A 13 -8.28 -3.59 -3.18
C VAL A 13 -7.64 -4.74 -3.96
N VAL A 14 -8.45 -5.39 -4.80
CA VAL A 14 -7.99 -6.48 -5.67
C VAL A 14 -7.99 -5.99 -7.11
N VAL A 15 -6.83 -6.01 -7.76
CA VAL A 15 -6.66 -5.53 -9.13
C VAL A 15 -6.49 -6.70 -10.08
N LEU A 16 -7.44 -6.84 -11.00
CA LEU A 16 -7.41 -7.86 -12.04
C LEU A 16 -6.78 -7.31 -13.32
N SER A 17 -5.74 -8.00 -13.82
CA SER A 17 -5.08 -7.63 -15.06
C SER A 17 -5.72 -8.34 -16.25
N ARG A 18 -6.45 -7.60 -17.09
CA ARG A 18 -7.05 -8.14 -18.32
C ARG A 18 -6.05 -8.88 -19.20
N LYS A 19 -4.84 -8.31 -19.38
CA LYS A 19 -3.77 -8.92 -20.18
C LYS A 19 -3.33 -10.27 -19.63
N LYS A 20 -3.20 -10.41 -18.30
CA LYS A 20 -2.77 -11.67 -17.68
C LYS A 20 -3.87 -12.72 -17.62
N LEU A 21 -5.14 -12.28 -17.62
CA LEU A 21 -6.31 -13.13 -17.46
C LEU A 21 -7.01 -13.44 -18.78
N GLU A 22 -6.40 -13.12 -19.93
CA GLU A 22 -7.02 -13.24 -21.25
C GLU A 22 -7.59 -14.65 -21.51
N LYS A 23 -6.81 -15.71 -21.25
CA LYS A 23 -7.28 -17.09 -21.41
C LYS A 23 -8.50 -17.41 -20.54
N SER A 24 -8.47 -16.98 -19.27
CA SER A 24 -9.59 -17.17 -18.34
C SER A 24 -10.83 -16.37 -18.77
N ILE A 25 -10.64 -15.14 -19.26
CA ILE A 25 -11.73 -14.30 -19.77
C ILE A 25 -12.38 -14.96 -20.99
N THR A 26 -11.58 -15.48 -21.94
CA THR A 26 -12.08 -16.21 -23.11
C THR A 26 -12.85 -17.47 -22.71
N ALA A 27 -12.37 -18.21 -21.72
CA ALA A 27 -13.08 -19.38 -21.19
C ALA A 27 -14.45 -19.05 -20.56
N HIS A 28 -14.63 -17.81 -20.08
CA HIS A 28 -15.91 -17.31 -19.56
C HIS A 28 -16.76 -16.57 -20.63
N GLY A 29 -16.58 -16.89 -21.91
CA GLY A 29 -17.35 -16.30 -23.01
C GLY A 29 -16.76 -15.01 -23.59
N GLY A 30 -15.61 -14.56 -23.10
CA GLY A 30 -14.87 -13.44 -23.68
C GLY A 30 -15.46 -12.05 -23.39
N GLY A 31 -14.80 -11.03 -23.93
CA GLY A 31 -15.26 -9.64 -23.85
C GLY A 31 -15.39 -9.10 -22.42
N LEU A 32 -16.31 -8.14 -22.24
CA LEU A 32 -16.62 -7.55 -20.94
C LEU A 32 -17.39 -8.53 -20.04
N ALA A 33 -18.31 -9.31 -20.61
CA ALA A 33 -19.13 -10.26 -19.85
C ALA A 33 -18.27 -11.32 -19.17
N GLY A 34 -17.32 -11.94 -19.88
CA GLY A 34 -16.39 -12.91 -19.30
C GLY A 34 -15.48 -12.31 -18.24
N PHE A 35 -15.06 -11.05 -18.41
CA PHE A 35 -14.29 -10.33 -17.38
C PHE A 35 -15.12 -10.07 -16.12
N MET A 36 -16.38 -9.65 -16.25
CA MET A 36 -17.27 -9.43 -15.11
C MET A 36 -17.60 -10.73 -14.38
N SER A 37 -17.79 -11.84 -15.11
CA SER A 37 -17.97 -13.17 -14.52
C SER A 37 -16.75 -13.57 -13.69
N LEU A 38 -15.54 -13.36 -14.23
CA LEU A 38 -14.28 -13.64 -13.51
C LEU A 38 -14.11 -12.74 -12.27
N ALA A 39 -14.49 -11.47 -12.37
CA ALA A 39 -14.46 -10.53 -11.25
C ALA A 39 -15.41 -10.96 -10.12
N ALA A 40 -16.63 -11.39 -10.45
CA ALA A 40 -17.59 -11.90 -9.47
C ALA A 40 -17.10 -13.18 -8.77
N GLY A 41 -16.48 -14.10 -9.53
CA GLY A 41 -15.82 -15.28 -8.94
C GLY A 41 -14.67 -14.91 -8.02
N THR A 42 -13.84 -13.92 -8.40
CA THR A 42 -12.74 -13.42 -7.57
C THR A 42 -13.26 -12.81 -6.26
N ILE A 43 -14.31 -12.00 -6.33
CA ILE A 43 -14.97 -11.40 -5.16
C ILE A 43 -15.40 -12.48 -4.15
N SER A 44 -16.04 -13.54 -4.65
CA SER A 44 -16.50 -14.66 -3.82
C SER A 44 -15.30 -15.37 -3.18
N SER A 45 -14.30 -15.73 -3.98
CA SER A 45 -13.09 -16.42 -3.52
C SER A 45 -12.29 -15.62 -2.47
N VAL A 46 -12.17 -14.30 -2.66
CA VAL A 46 -11.49 -13.42 -1.68
C VAL A 46 -12.27 -13.36 -0.37
N THR A 47 -13.60 -13.26 -0.44
CA THR A 47 -14.46 -13.23 0.75
C THR A 47 -14.36 -14.52 1.55
N GLU A 48 -14.42 -15.67 0.86
CA GLU A 48 -14.26 -16.99 1.47
C GLU A 48 -12.87 -17.17 2.09
N SER A 49 -11.81 -16.71 1.41
CA SER A 49 -10.42 -16.84 1.88
C SER A 49 -10.11 -15.98 3.12
N LEU A 50 -10.82 -14.86 3.31
CA LEU A 50 -10.64 -13.97 4.46
C LEU A 50 -11.39 -14.44 5.71
N THR A 51 -12.45 -15.21 5.55
CA THR A 51 -13.32 -15.63 6.65
C THR A 51 -12.56 -16.43 7.73
N PRO A 52 -11.70 -17.42 7.40
CA PRO A 52 -10.92 -18.17 8.39
C PRO A 52 -9.95 -17.33 9.21
N THR A 53 -9.56 -16.14 8.74
CA THR A 53 -8.64 -15.26 9.47
C THR A 53 -9.34 -14.42 10.54
N GLY A 54 -10.65 -14.62 10.74
CA GLY A 54 -11.48 -13.76 11.61
C GLY A 54 -11.77 -12.38 11.00
N THR A 55 -11.45 -12.17 9.72
CA THR A 55 -11.74 -10.91 9.01
C THR A 55 -13.16 -10.95 8.46
N MET A 56 -13.98 -9.96 8.81
CA MET A 56 -15.33 -9.81 8.28
C MET A 56 -15.34 -8.81 7.12
N VAL A 57 -15.67 -9.27 5.92
CA VAL A 57 -15.92 -8.39 4.78
C VAL A 57 -17.27 -7.70 4.98
N ARG A 58 -17.27 -6.38 5.21
CA ARG A 58 -18.50 -5.62 5.49
C ARG A 58 -19.37 -5.45 4.25
N PHE A 59 -18.77 -5.04 3.14
CA PHE A 59 -19.45 -4.84 1.86
C PHE A 59 -18.41 -4.70 0.74
N TRP A 60 -18.86 -4.81 -0.51
CA TRP A 60 -18.10 -4.48 -1.70
C TRP A 60 -18.53 -3.11 -2.20
N MET A 61 -17.56 -2.21 -2.41
CA MET A 61 -17.87 -0.86 -2.87
C MET A 61 -18.55 -0.88 -4.24
N ASN A 62 -19.64 -0.14 -4.37
CA ASN A 62 -20.16 0.23 -5.68
C ASN A 62 -19.34 1.40 -6.27
N ALA A 63 -19.62 1.74 -7.53
CA ALA A 63 -18.89 2.80 -8.24
C ALA A 63 -18.98 4.17 -7.54
N ARG A 64 -20.12 4.48 -6.89
CA ARG A 64 -20.32 5.76 -6.20
C ARG A 64 -19.57 5.86 -4.89
N GLU A 65 -19.47 4.76 -4.15
CA GLU A 65 -18.69 4.66 -2.91
C GLU A 65 -17.19 4.76 -3.20
N LEU A 66 -16.71 4.07 -4.23
CA LEU A 66 -15.33 4.21 -4.69
C LEU A 66 -15.03 5.66 -5.10
N SER A 67 -15.95 6.28 -5.84
CA SER A 67 -15.84 7.69 -6.25
C SER A 67 -15.80 8.64 -5.06
N ALA A 68 -16.56 8.35 -4.01
CA ALA A 68 -16.54 9.11 -2.77
C ALA A 68 -15.18 8.99 -2.06
N CYS A 69 -14.59 7.80 -2.02
CA CYS A 69 -13.24 7.63 -1.45
C CYS A 69 -12.18 8.45 -2.21
N ILE A 70 -12.22 8.42 -3.55
CA ILE A 70 -11.30 9.22 -4.38
C ILE A 70 -11.53 10.72 -4.12
N ARG A 71 -12.78 11.17 -4.15
CA ARG A 71 -13.12 12.58 -3.95
C ARG A 71 -12.70 13.08 -2.56
N ARG A 72 -12.97 12.31 -1.51
CA ARG A 72 -12.53 12.65 -0.14
C ARG A 72 -11.00 12.69 -0.02
N ALA A 73 -10.27 11.90 -0.80
CA ALA A 73 -8.81 11.97 -0.79
C ALA A 73 -8.33 13.30 -1.38
N THR A 74 -8.89 13.70 -2.52
CA THR A 74 -8.48 14.90 -3.29
C THR A 74 -9.13 16.20 -2.84
N ASP A 75 -10.18 16.13 -2.04
CA ASP A 75 -10.89 17.30 -1.53
C ASP A 75 -11.23 17.06 -0.05
N PRO A 76 -10.24 17.25 0.85
CA PRO A 76 -10.43 16.98 2.27
C PRO A 76 -11.56 17.80 2.91
N ALA A 77 -11.81 19.02 2.43
CA ALA A 77 -12.84 19.91 2.98
C ALA A 77 -14.26 19.37 2.77
N SER A 78 -14.53 18.70 1.64
CA SER A 78 -15.85 18.10 1.38
C SER A 78 -16.05 16.73 2.04
N ALA A 79 -15.07 16.23 2.82
CA ALA A 79 -15.12 14.87 3.33
C ALA A 79 -16.29 14.60 4.29
N VAL A 80 -16.64 15.57 5.13
CA VAL A 80 -17.77 15.48 6.05
C VAL A 80 -19.08 15.47 5.27
N GLU A 81 -19.28 16.45 4.38
CA GLU A 81 -20.48 16.55 3.55
C GLU A 81 -20.72 15.26 2.75
N ILE A 82 -19.68 14.72 2.11
CA ILE A 82 -19.77 13.47 1.33
C ILE A 82 -20.17 12.29 2.22
N SER A 83 -19.66 12.22 3.45
CA SER A 83 -19.95 11.12 4.38
C SER A 83 -21.39 11.13 4.92
N GLU A 84 -22.02 12.32 4.95
CA GLU A 84 -23.40 12.49 5.42
C GLU A 84 -24.46 12.25 4.32
N ARG A 85 -24.03 12.09 3.06
CA ARG A 85 -24.95 11.80 1.93
C ARG A 85 -25.59 10.43 2.09
N THR A 86 -26.91 10.39 2.03
CA THR A 86 -27.72 9.16 2.15
C THR A 86 -28.72 9.02 1.00
N GLY A 87 -29.40 7.87 0.93
CA GLY A 87 -30.43 7.59 -0.08
C GLY A 87 -29.88 7.67 -1.51
N ALA A 88 -30.64 8.31 -2.42
CA ALA A 88 -30.26 8.44 -3.83
C ALA A 88 -28.97 9.25 -4.07
N PHE A 89 -28.57 10.07 -3.10
CA PHE A 89 -27.38 10.91 -3.19
C PHE A 89 -26.14 10.29 -2.55
N ALA A 90 -26.25 9.13 -1.90
CA ALA A 90 -25.14 8.45 -1.24
C ALA A 90 -23.94 8.31 -2.19
N GLY A 91 -22.74 8.58 -1.67
CA GLY A 91 -21.49 8.59 -2.43
C GLY A 91 -21.33 9.77 -3.40
N VAL A 92 -20.59 9.55 -4.48
CA VAL A 92 -20.28 10.56 -5.51
C VAL A 92 -20.51 9.98 -6.90
N ALA A 93 -20.98 10.78 -7.86
CA ALA A 93 -21.10 10.32 -9.24
C ALA A 93 -19.71 9.99 -9.83
N PRO A 94 -19.53 8.87 -10.57
CA PRO A 94 -18.20 8.51 -11.11
C PRO A 94 -17.53 9.58 -11.97
N ALA A 95 -18.31 10.36 -12.72
CA ALA A 95 -17.80 11.47 -13.51
C ALA A 95 -17.21 12.63 -12.66
N SER A 96 -17.54 12.68 -11.37
CA SER A 96 -17.09 13.70 -10.42
C SER A 96 -16.16 13.14 -9.34
N ALA A 97 -15.61 11.93 -9.55
CA ALA A 97 -14.74 11.28 -8.58
C ALA A 97 -13.39 11.98 -8.43
N GLY A 98 -12.84 12.47 -9.55
CA GLY A 98 -11.52 13.07 -9.60
C GLY A 98 -11.45 14.48 -9.01
N PRO A 99 -10.22 15.01 -8.85
CA PRO A 99 -10.01 16.40 -8.50
C PRO A 99 -10.38 17.33 -9.67
N MET A 100 -10.72 18.57 -9.35
CA MET A 100 -10.78 19.66 -10.33
C MET A 100 -9.37 20.15 -10.69
N VAL A 101 -8.43 20.05 -9.75
CA VAL A 101 -7.04 20.45 -9.95
C VAL A 101 -6.07 19.47 -9.29
N MET A 102 -4.95 19.18 -9.95
CA MET A 102 -3.86 18.41 -9.38
C MET A 102 -2.53 19.03 -9.81
N LEU A 103 -1.92 19.82 -8.92
CA LEU A 103 -0.69 20.58 -9.18
C LEU A 103 0.47 19.96 -8.39
N PRO A 104 1.27 19.08 -9.01
CA PRO A 104 2.45 18.55 -8.37
C PRO A 104 3.52 19.62 -8.26
N GLU A 105 4.06 19.77 -7.07
CA GLU A 105 5.28 20.52 -6.80
C GLU A 105 6.42 19.53 -6.48
N TRP A 106 7.61 20.06 -6.19
CA TRP A 106 8.77 19.22 -5.91
C TRP A 106 8.57 18.29 -4.71
N SER A 107 7.96 18.77 -3.62
CA SER A 107 7.81 18.03 -2.36
C SER A 107 6.38 17.86 -1.87
N THR A 108 5.43 18.39 -2.63
CA THR A 108 4.03 18.56 -2.25
C THR A 108 3.13 18.37 -3.47
N LEU A 109 1.85 18.13 -3.23
CA LEU A 109 0.81 18.09 -4.23
C LEU A 109 -0.34 18.95 -3.75
N GLN A 110 -0.72 19.97 -4.53
CA GLN A 110 -1.96 20.69 -4.28
C GLN A 110 -3.09 20.07 -5.08
N THR A 111 -4.20 19.82 -4.39
CA THR A 111 -5.49 19.45 -4.98
C THR A 111 -6.53 20.51 -4.61
N ASP A 112 -7.80 20.27 -4.94
CA ASP A 112 -8.92 21.21 -4.76
C ASP A 112 -8.84 22.01 -3.45
N THR A 113 -8.87 21.34 -2.30
CA THR A 113 -8.83 21.98 -0.98
C THR A 113 -7.69 21.51 -0.09
N GLY A 114 -6.84 20.60 -0.59
CA GLY A 114 -5.79 19.95 0.18
C GLY A 114 -4.40 20.21 -0.35
N ILE A 115 -3.44 20.32 0.57
CA ILE A 115 -2.01 20.18 0.27
C ILE A 115 -1.56 18.84 0.84
N HIS A 116 -0.90 18.04 0.01
CA HIS A 116 -0.49 16.69 0.34
C HIS A 116 1.01 16.51 0.23
N ARG A 117 1.53 15.56 1.00
CA ARG A 117 2.89 15.04 0.81
C ARG A 117 2.87 13.53 0.92
N THR A 118 3.56 12.86 0.01
CA THR A 118 3.65 11.40 -0.05
C THR A 118 5.07 10.92 0.13
N TRP A 119 5.21 9.86 0.93
CA TRP A 119 6.43 9.11 1.14
C TRP A 119 6.26 7.66 0.70
N TRP A 120 7.36 7.04 0.32
CA TRP A 120 7.47 5.59 0.24
C TRP A 120 8.23 5.06 1.45
N VAL A 121 7.92 3.85 1.86
CA VAL A 121 8.67 3.10 2.89
C VAL A 121 9.93 2.57 2.21
N SER A 122 11.07 3.21 2.50
CA SER A 122 12.36 2.81 1.93
C SER A 122 13.01 1.69 2.70
N GLU A 123 12.72 1.60 4.00
CA GLU A 123 13.24 0.53 4.86
C GLU A 123 12.16 0.03 5.82
N TRP A 124 12.00 -1.28 5.86
CA TRP A 124 11.16 -1.99 6.84
C TRP A 124 11.97 -2.31 8.10
N PRO A 125 11.35 -2.70 9.23
CA PRO A 125 12.10 -3.02 10.44
C PRO A 125 13.15 -4.10 10.19
N ARG A 126 14.41 -3.81 10.54
CA ARG A 126 15.53 -4.76 10.40
C ARG A 126 15.43 -5.99 11.28
N LYS A 127 14.67 -5.90 12.37
CA LYS A 127 14.38 -7.03 13.25
C LYS A 127 13.02 -7.60 12.89
N LYS A 128 12.82 -8.90 13.13
CA LYS A 128 11.52 -9.55 13.03
C LYS A 128 10.48 -8.73 13.80
N ALA A 129 9.59 -8.07 13.07
CA ALA A 129 8.61 -7.17 13.64
C ALA A 129 7.51 -7.97 14.37
N SER A 130 7.03 -7.44 15.48
CA SER A 130 5.85 -8.00 16.14
C SER A 130 4.59 -7.72 15.34
N LEU A 131 3.56 -8.53 15.55
CA LEU A 131 2.24 -8.26 14.98
C LEU A 131 1.77 -6.86 15.44
N GLY A 132 1.30 -6.05 14.49
CA GLY A 132 0.83 -4.70 14.79
C GLY A 132 1.93 -3.64 14.95
N PHE A 133 3.18 -3.91 14.54
CA PHE A 133 4.26 -2.90 14.60
C PHE A 133 3.92 -1.59 13.89
N MET A 134 3.12 -1.64 12.82
CA MET A 134 2.66 -0.45 12.08
C MET A 134 1.56 0.33 12.79
N SER A 135 0.97 -0.16 13.89
CA SER A 135 -0.15 0.50 14.57
C SER A 135 0.16 1.95 14.95
N LYS A 136 1.39 2.23 15.37
CA LYS A 136 1.83 3.59 15.71
C LYS A 136 1.82 4.54 14.50
N LEU A 137 2.09 4.02 13.31
CA LEU A 137 2.06 4.79 12.07
C LEU A 137 0.66 4.88 11.47
N VAL A 138 -0.10 3.78 11.50
CA VAL A 138 -1.46 3.72 10.94
C VAL A 138 -2.43 4.59 11.73
N PHE A 139 -2.29 4.67 13.05
CA PHE A 139 -3.18 5.45 13.93
C PHE A 139 -2.46 6.71 14.44
N ALA A 140 -1.62 7.32 13.60
CA ALA A 140 -0.75 8.41 14.02
C ALA A 140 -1.51 9.75 14.14
N GLY A 141 -1.48 10.32 15.34
CA GLY A 141 -1.89 11.70 15.61
C GLY A 141 -3.35 12.03 15.28
N ASP A 142 -3.66 13.33 15.32
CA ASP A 142 -4.97 13.88 14.93
C ASP A 142 -4.79 14.67 13.62
N PHE A 143 -4.43 13.95 12.55
CA PHE A 143 -4.25 14.53 11.22
C PHE A 143 -4.62 13.53 10.13
N ARG A 144 -5.07 14.05 8.99
CA ARG A 144 -5.54 13.23 7.87
C ARG A 144 -4.35 12.60 7.15
N HIS A 145 -4.25 11.28 7.20
CA HIS A 145 -3.25 10.54 6.44
C HIS A 145 -3.79 9.19 5.96
N SER A 146 -3.16 8.66 4.91
CA SER A 146 -3.36 7.29 4.44
C SER A 146 -2.06 6.50 4.57
N VAL A 147 -2.19 5.21 4.88
CA VAL A 147 -1.09 4.24 4.86
C VAL A 147 -1.52 3.10 3.95
N THR A 148 -0.78 2.88 2.88
CA THR A 148 -1.13 1.91 1.84
C THR A 148 -0.01 0.92 1.64
N LEU A 149 -0.37 -0.36 1.73
CA LEU A 149 0.49 -1.48 1.36
C LEU A 149 0.06 -2.02 0.01
N ILE A 150 1.00 -2.13 -0.91
CA ILE A 150 0.77 -2.71 -2.23
C ILE A 150 1.53 -4.02 -2.29
N ALA A 151 0.79 -5.12 -2.35
CA ALA A 151 1.34 -6.45 -2.52
C ALA A 151 1.15 -6.92 -3.96
N LYS A 152 2.25 -7.06 -4.69
CA LYS A 152 2.25 -7.56 -6.07
C LYS A 152 2.73 -9.00 -6.08
N PRO A 153 1.93 -9.97 -6.56
CA PRO A 153 2.39 -11.35 -6.74
C PRO A 153 3.67 -11.40 -7.55
N TYR A 154 4.66 -12.11 -7.01
CA TYR A 154 5.95 -12.32 -7.64
C TYR A 154 6.07 -13.79 -8.06
N PRO A 155 6.46 -14.11 -9.30
CA PRO A 155 6.55 -15.50 -9.74
C PRO A 155 7.54 -16.30 -8.87
N VAL A 156 7.09 -17.43 -8.31
CA VAL A 156 7.91 -18.27 -7.40
C VAL A 156 9.23 -18.68 -8.04
N ALA A 157 9.21 -19.11 -9.32
CA ALA A 157 10.44 -19.49 -10.03
C ALA A 157 11.45 -18.34 -10.12
N LYS A 158 10.97 -17.09 -10.26
CA LYS A 158 11.85 -15.92 -10.28
C LYS A 158 12.34 -15.57 -8.87
N ALA A 159 11.46 -15.68 -7.87
CA ALA A 159 11.81 -15.49 -6.47
C ALA A 159 12.90 -16.46 -6.00
N MET A 160 12.77 -17.75 -6.33
CA MET A 160 13.77 -18.78 -6.06
C MET A 160 15.11 -18.43 -6.70
N LYS A 161 15.10 -18.07 -7.99
CA LYS A 161 16.33 -17.67 -8.70
C LYS A 161 17.03 -16.48 -8.03
N ASP A 162 16.27 -15.44 -7.68
CA ASP A 162 16.81 -14.25 -7.03
C ASP A 162 17.42 -14.61 -5.65
N ILE A 163 16.76 -15.47 -4.87
CA ILE A 163 17.28 -15.97 -3.57
C ILE A 163 18.55 -16.78 -3.76
N THR A 164 18.58 -17.72 -4.72
CA THR A 164 19.78 -18.51 -5.02
C THR A 164 20.96 -17.61 -5.44
N THR A 165 20.71 -16.57 -6.24
CA THR A 165 21.75 -15.58 -6.58
C THR A 165 22.22 -14.83 -5.34
N SER A 166 21.31 -14.37 -4.47
CA SER A 166 21.68 -13.67 -3.23
C SER A 166 22.44 -14.57 -2.25
N LEU A 167 22.11 -15.86 -2.14
CA LEU A 167 22.85 -16.83 -1.32
C LEU A 167 24.26 -17.03 -1.87
N ALA A 168 24.41 -17.20 -3.19
CA ALA A 168 25.73 -17.34 -3.82
C ALA A 168 26.61 -16.09 -3.63
N ASP A 169 26.01 -14.89 -3.74
CA ASP A 169 26.69 -13.62 -3.48
C ASP A 169 27.09 -13.50 -1.99
N HIS A 170 26.21 -13.93 -1.08
CA HIS A 170 26.46 -13.96 0.35
C HIS A 170 27.64 -14.87 0.71
N ASP A 171 27.63 -16.12 0.24
CA ASP A 171 28.68 -17.12 0.47
C ASP A 171 30.02 -16.66 -0.11
N SER A 172 30.01 -16.11 -1.32
CA SER A 172 31.19 -15.51 -1.93
C SER A 172 31.76 -14.36 -1.08
N GLY A 173 30.88 -13.54 -0.50
CA GLY A 173 31.26 -12.48 0.44
C GLY A 173 31.90 -13.01 1.72
N LEU A 174 31.38 -14.11 2.28
CA LEU A 174 31.95 -14.78 3.45
C LEU A 174 33.33 -15.37 3.16
N ASP A 175 33.49 -16.02 2.01
CA ASP A 175 34.78 -16.58 1.55
C ASP A 175 35.86 -15.51 1.42
N ILE A 176 35.51 -14.33 0.88
CA ILE A 176 36.42 -13.19 0.79
C ILE A 176 36.83 -12.72 2.19
N GLN A 177 35.88 -12.58 3.13
CA GLN A 177 36.21 -12.17 4.51
C GLN A 177 37.13 -13.19 5.19
N HIS A 178 36.86 -14.49 4.99
CA HIS A 178 37.68 -15.56 5.52
C HIS A 178 39.11 -15.50 4.96
N ARG A 179 39.27 -15.32 3.65
CA ARG A 179 40.60 -15.15 3.00
C ARG A 179 41.34 -13.91 3.51
N LEU A 180 40.62 -12.83 3.84
CA LEU A 180 41.18 -11.60 4.40
C LEU A 180 41.43 -11.69 5.91
N GLY A 181 41.13 -12.81 6.57
CA GLY A 181 41.28 -12.98 8.03
C GLY A 181 40.38 -12.05 8.84
N ARG A 182 39.27 -11.58 8.26
CA ARG A 182 38.35 -10.63 8.89
C ARG A 182 37.18 -11.37 9.55
N PRO A 183 36.73 -10.93 10.73
CA PRO A 183 35.61 -11.56 11.41
C PRO A 183 34.30 -11.31 10.65
N ILE A 184 33.46 -12.34 10.57
CA ILE A 184 32.11 -12.23 10.01
C ILE A 184 31.24 -11.42 10.97
N SER A 185 30.63 -10.35 10.47
CA SER A 185 29.76 -9.49 11.26
C SER A 185 28.44 -10.18 11.62
N ARG A 186 27.78 -9.72 12.70
CA ARG A 186 26.44 -10.20 13.06
C ARG A 186 25.40 -9.93 11.97
N ALA A 187 25.53 -8.81 11.27
CA ALA A 187 24.63 -8.44 10.18
C ALA A 187 24.69 -9.46 9.05
N GLN A 188 25.90 -9.89 8.64
CA GLN A 188 26.07 -10.92 7.61
C GLN A 188 25.45 -12.25 8.05
N ARG A 189 25.67 -12.71 9.29
CA ARG A 189 25.04 -13.96 9.75
C ARG A 189 23.51 -13.94 9.69
N LEU A 190 22.92 -12.80 10.07
CA LEU A 190 21.46 -12.62 10.01
C LEU A 190 20.96 -12.61 8.57
N GLU A 191 21.67 -11.94 7.67
CA GLU A 191 21.34 -11.90 6.24
C GLU A 191 21.26 -13.31 5.63
N GLY A 192 22.26 -14.17 5.89
CA GLY A 192 22.22 -15.57 5.45
C GLY A 192 21.03 -16.34 6.03
N THR A 193 20.78 -16.20 7.33
CA THR A 193 19.63 -16.83 8.00
C THR A 193 18.29 -16.36 7.39
N ASP A 194 18.17 -15.09 7.05
CA ASP A 194 16.97 -14.52 6.44
C ASP A 194 16.76 -15.02 5.00
N LEU A 195 17.83 -15.21 4.23
CA LEU A 195 17.77 -15.78 2.88
C LEU A 195 17.34 -17.25 2.91
N GLU A 196 17.94 -18.07 3.78
CA GLU A 196 17.57 -19.47 3.99
C GLU A 196 16.10 -19.59 4.44
N PHE A 197 15.67 -18.74 5.36
CA PHE A 197 14.28 -18.73 5.81
C PHE A 197 13.30 -18.41 4.67
N ARG A 198 13.65 -17.47 3.79
CA ARG A 198 12.84 -17.15 2.60
C ARG A 198 12.81 -18.29 1.58
N GLU A 199 13.91 -18.99 1.39
CA GLU A 199 13.97 -20.19 0.54
C GLU A 199 13.06 -21.30 1.07
N MET A 200 13.13 -21.56 2.38
CA MET A 200 12.26 -22.52 3.07
C MET A 200 10.78 -22.15 2.89
N GLN A 201 10.41 -20.88 3.09
CA GLN A 201 9.03 -20.43 2.88
C GLN A 201 8.52 -20.69 1.45
N LEU A 202 9.33 -20.43 0.42
CA LEU A 202 8.89 -20.71 -0.95
C LEU A 202 8.77 -22.22 -1.22
N THR A 203 9.64 -23.03 -0.62
CA THR A 203 9.61 -24.48 -0.71
C THR A 203 8.38 -25.07 -0.02
N ASP A 204 7.98 -24.50 1.12
CA ASP A 204 6.77 -24.85 1.88
C ASP A 204 5.46 -24.41 1.18
N GLY A 205 5.57 -23.77 0.00
CA GLY A 205 4.43 -23.36 -0.81
C GLY A 205 3.88 -21.97 -0.49
N PHE A 206 4.57 -21.17 0.34
CA PHE A 206 4.19 -19.77 0.54
C PHE A 206 4.38 -18.96 -0.76
N GLY A 207 3.43 -18.08 -1.05
CA GLY A 207 3.51 -17.21 -2.22
C GLY A 207 4.54 -16.10 -2.05
N ALA A 208 5.33 -15.83 -3.10
CA ALA A 208 6.23 -14.69 -3.12
C ALA A 208 5.45 -13.38 -3.42
N LEU A 209 5.66 -12.35 -2.61
CA LEU A 209 5.06 -11.03 -2.78
C LEU A 209 6.14 -9.95 -2.82
N LYS A 210 6.03 -9.02 -3.78
CA LYS A 210 6.74 -7.75 -3.71
C LYS A 210 5.85 -6.74 -2.99
N ILE A 211 6.29 -6.27 -1.83
CA ILE A 211 5.53 -5.33 -0.99
C ILE A 211 6.15 -3.94 -1.13
N GLY A 212 5.30 -2.95 -1.35
CA GLY A 212 5.62 -1.53 -1.25
C GLY A 212 4.73 -0.86 -0.24
N GLY A 213 5.29 0.05 0.56
CA GLY A 213 4.54 0.87 1.50
C GLY A 213 4.55 2.32 1.05
N TYR A 214 3.40 2.98 1.15
CA TYR A 214 3.26 4.41 0.90
C TYR A 214 2.49 5.05 2.05
N VAL A 215 2.81 6.30 2.32
CA VAL A 215 2.12 7.11 3.31
C VAL A 215 1.85 8.47 2.70
N THR A 216 0.62 8.95 2.76
CA THR A 216 0.27 10.30 2.31
C THR A 216 -0.33 11.08 3.46
N LEU A 217 0.23 12.26 3.73
CA LEU A 217 -0.32 13.24 4.66
C LEU A 217 -1.10 14.29 3.86
N SER A 218 -2.21 14.76 4.42
CA SER A 218 -3.04 15.83 3.85
C SER A 218 -3.30 16.91 4.90
N ALA A 219 -3.25 18.17 4.50
CA ALA A 219 -3.49 19.35 5.34
C ALA A 219 -4.25 20.43 4.55
N SER A 220 -4.84 21.41 5.24
CA SER A 220 -5.48 22.57 4.59
C SER A 220 -4.47 23.62 4.11
N ASP A 221 -3.30 23.69 4.74
CA ASP A 221 -2.25 24.65 4.41
C ASP A 221 -0.84 24.08 4.66
N ALA A 222 0.17 24.80 4.19
CA ALA A 222 1.56 24.37 4.25
C ALA A 222 2.13 24.35 5.68
N THR A 223 1.65 25.24 6.56
CA THR A 223 2.11 25.28 7.96
C THR A 223 1.61 24.07 8.72
N GLU A 224 0.33 23.74 8.58
CA GLU A 224 -0.25 22.53 9.14
C GLU A 224 0.46 21.28 8.61
N LEU A 225 0.77 21.24 7.30
CA LEU A 225 1.46 20.12 6.68
C LEU A 225 2.81 19.84 7.34
N GLU A 226 3.61 20.87 7.63
CA GLU A 226 4.93 20.68 8.27
C GLU A 226 4.84 20.25 9.74
N VAL A 227 3.87 20.79 10.48
CA VAL A 227 3.60 20.37 11.86
C VAL A 227 3.23 18.89 11.89
N ASN A 228 2.31 18.47 11.02
CA ASN A 228 1.84 17.09 10.97
C ASN A 228 2.88 16.14 10.37
N ASN A 229 3.73 16.61 9.45
CA ASN A 229 4.90 15.87 8.94
C ASN A 229 5.83 15.44 10.10
N THR A 230 6.13 16.36 11.02
CA THR A 230 6.97 16.04 12.19
C THR A 230 6.35 14.93 13.04
N LYS A 231 5.05 15.00 13.30
CA LYS A 231 4.32 13.95 14.05
C LYS A 231 4.34 12.60 13.33
N LEU A 232 4.12 12.61 12.01
CA LEU A 232 4.16 11.40 11.18
C LEU A 232 5.55 10.75 11.18
N ARG A 233 6.61 11.55 11.08
CA ARG A 233 8.00 11.06 11.13
C ARG A 233 8.33 10.40 12.46
N ASN A 234 7.86 10.97 13.57
CA ASN A 234 8.00 10.37 14.89
C ASN A 234 7.25 9.04 14.99
N ALA A 235 6.04 8.96 14.44
CA ALA A 235 5.25 7.73 14.38
C ALA A 235 5.92 6.63 13.53
N ALA A 236 6.51 7.01 12.39
CA ALA A 236 7.30 6.12 11.55
C ALA A 236 8.54 5.56 12.27
N ALA A 237 9.28 6.42 12.96
CA ALA A 237 10.42 6.01 13.77
C ALA A 237 10.01 5.04 14.90
N ALA A 238 8.88 5.28 15.56
CA ALA A 238 8.33 4.39 16.58
C ALA A 238 7.91 3.02 16.00
N ALA A 239 7.44 3.00 14.76
CA ALA A 239 7.15 1.78 14.00
C ALA A 239 8.40 1.15 13.35
N GLN A 240 9.60 1.73 13.56
CA GLN A 240 10.86 1.27 12.98
C GLN A 240 10.85 1.19 11.45
N VAL A 241 10.13 2.10 10.79
CA VAL A 241 10.11 2.22 9.33
C VAL A 241 10.77 3.52 8.88
N GLU A 242 11.57 3.46 7.82
CA GLU A 242 12.15 4.64 7.20
C GLU A 242 11.24 5.12 6.06
N LEU A 243 10.79 6.37 6.16
CA LEU A 243 10.04 7.03 5.10
C LEU A 243 10.98 7.90 4.27
N ARG A 244 10.83 7.87 2.94
CA ARG A 244 11.50 8.80 2.03
C ARG A 244 10.47 9.53 1.19
N CYS A 245 10.61 10.85 1.10
CA CYS A 245 9.67 11.67 0.33
C CYS A 245 9.83 11.34 -1.16
N LEU A 246 8.70 11.22 -1.87
CA LEU A 246 8.68 11.02 -3.32
C LEU A 246 8.85 12.35 -4.07
N TYR A 247 10.03 12.95 -3.96
CA TYR A 247 10.30 14.23 -4.62
C TYR A 247 10.10 14.12 -6.14
N GLY A 248 9.38 15.09 -6.72
CA GLY A 248 9.05 15.12 -8.14
C GLY A 248 8.04 14.06 -8.62
N GLN A 249 7.54 13.20 -7.71
CA GLN A 249 6.59 12.12 -8.01
C GLN A 249 5.38 12.15 -7.05
N GLN A 250 4.99 13.34 -6.62
CA GLN A 250 3.95 13.51 -5.60
C GLN A 250 2.57 13.14 -6.13
N ALA A 251 2.27 13.42 -7.40
CA ALA A 251 1.01 13.03 -8.04
C ALA A 251 0.85 11.50 -8.11
N GLU A 252 1.87 10.81 -8.63
CA GLU A 252 1.88 9.35 -8.76
C GLU A 252 1.87 8.67 -7.39
N GLY A 253 2.66 9.19 -6.45
CA GLY A 253 2.66 8.73 -5.07
C GLY A 253 1.28 8.88 -4.42
N PHE A 254 0.63 10.04 -4.61
CA PHE A 254 -0.70 10.30 -4.07
C PHE A 254 -1.74 9.35 -4.64
N VAL A 255 -1.75 9.12 -5.95
CA VAL A 255 -2.65 8.14 -6.60
C VAL A 255 -2.40 6.73 -6.07
N ALA A 256 -1.13 6.35 -5.85
CA ALA A 256 -0.78 5.03 -5.32
C ALA A 256 -1.16 4.84 -3.85
N SER A 257 -1.17 5.92 -3.08
CA SER A 257 -1.25 5.88 -1.62
C SER A 257 -2.61 6.28 -1.06
N ALA A 258 -3.23 7.33 -1.60
CA ALA A 258 -4.46 7.91 -1.07
C ALA A 258 -5.72 7.44 -1.82
N MET A 259 -5.58 6.94 -3.06
CA MET A 259 -6.70 6.42 -3.85
C MET A 259 -6.74 4.89 -3.81
N PRO A 260 -7.90 4.26 -3.55
CA PRO A 260 -8.03 2.80 -3.48
C PRO A 260 -8.11 2.15 -4.89
N LEU A 261 -7.10 2.44 -5.73
CA LEU A 261 -7.03 1.94 -7.11
C LEU A 261 -6.06 0.76 -7.27
N GLY A 262 -5.30 0.44 -6.22
CA GLY A 262 -4.34 -0.67 -6.21
C GLY A 262 -3.21 -0.55 -7.23
N ARG A 263 -2.87 0.69 -7.63
CA ARG A 263 -1.78 1.00 -8.57
C ARG A 263 -0.56 1.48 -7.80
N GLY A 264 0.45 0.64 -7.67
CA GLY A 264 1.72 1.01 -7.04
C GLY A 264 2.81 1.42 -8.02
N LEU A 265 3.87 2.03 -7.48
CA LEU A 265 5.09 2.38 -8.21
C LEU A 265 6.15 1.25 -8.14
N LEU A 266 5.70 -0.01 -8.02
CA LEU A 266 6.52 -1.21 -7.77
C LEU A 266 6.93 -2.01 -9.01
#